data_AF-A0A5K0YD21-F1
#
_entry.id   AF-A0A5K0YD21-F1
#
_cell.length_a   1.000
_cell.length_b   1.000
_cell.length_c   1.000
_cell.angle_alpha   90.00
_cell.angle_beta   90.00
_cell.angle_gamma   90.00
#
_symmetry.space_group_name_H-M   'P 1'
#
loop_
_entity.id
_entity.type
_entity.pdbx_description
1 polymer ?
#
loop_
_entity_poly.entity_id
_entity_poly.type
_entity_poly.pdbx_seq_one_letter_code
_entity_poly.pdbx_strand_id
1 'polypeptide(L)' 'MNNRGLFTPSQWQELEHQALIFKYLMAGIPVPPDLLLPIRKSLEARIFHHPA' A
#
# COMPACT_ATOMS: atom_id res chain seq x y z
N MET A 1 -19.47 -6.27 -20.03
CA MET A 1 -18.01 -6.51 -19.99
C MET A 1 -17.59 -6.51 -18.52
N ASN A 2 -17.19 -7.68 -18.01
CA ASN A 2 -16.97 -7.93 -16.59
C ASN A 2 -15.65 -7.29 -16.13
N ASN A 3 -15.71 -6.16 -15.43
CA ASN A 3 -14.51 -5.48 -14.89
C ASN A 3 -13.93 -6.15 -13.64
N ARG A 4 -14.03 -7.48 -13.54
CA ARG A 4 -13.55 -8.28 -12.38
C ARG A 4 -12.14 -8.86 -12.58
N GLY A 5 -11.40 -8.41 -13.61
CA GLY A 5 -10.16 -9.05 -14.05
C GLY A 5 -8.87 -8.21 -14.00
N LEU A 6 -8.90 -6.98 -13.48
CA LEU A 6 -7.71 -6.11 -13.47
C LEU A 6 -6.82 -6.31 -12.24
N PHE A 7 -7.42 -6.72 -11.12
CA PHE A 7 -6.72 -6.90 -9.85
C PHE A 7 -7.28 -8.12 -9.09
N THR A 8 -6.39 -8.85 -8.43
CA THR A 8 -6.75 -9.89 -7.45
C THR A 8 -7.42 -9.25 -6.22
N PRO A 9 -8.13 -10.02 -5.38
CA PRO A 9 -8.68 -9.49 -4.12
C PRO A 9 -7.62 -8.82 -3.23
N SER A 10 -6.42 -9.40 -3.15
CA SER A 10 -5.31 -8.80 -2.40
C SER A 10 -4.81 -7.49 -3.01
N GLN A 11 -4.79 -7.38 -4.33
CA GLN A 11 -4.44 -6.14 -5.01
C GLN A 11 -5.48 -5.04 -4.78
N TRP A 12 -6.77 -5.39 -4.69
CA TRP A 12 -7.81 -4.44 -4.29
C TRP A 12 -7.63 -3.94 -2.87
N GLN A 13 -7.32 -4.83 -1.93
CA GLN A 13 -7.03 -4.45 -0.55
C GLN A 13 -5.83 -3.49 -0.47
N GLU A 14 -4.78 -3.75 -1.23
CA GLU A 14 -3.61 -2.85 -1.31
C GLU A 14 -3.99 -1.47 -1.86
N LEU A 15 -4.84 -1.42 -2.90
CA LEU A 15 -5.31 -0.14 -3.46
C LEU A 15 -6.15 0.66 -2.46
N GLU A 16 -7.05 0.01 -1.72
CA GLU A 16 -7.83 0.67 -0.67
C GLU A 16 -6.94 1.23 0.43
N HIS A 17 -5.91 0.48 0.83
CA HIS A 17 -4.92 0.92 1.81
C HIS A 17 -4.13 2.14 1.33
N GLN A 18 -3.65 2.12 0.09
CA GLN A 18 -2.93 3.25 -0.53
C GLN A 18 -3.82 4.49 -0.68
N ALA A 19 -5.09 4.30 -1.06
CA ALA A 19 -6.05 5.40 -1.17
C ALA A 19 -6.32 6.07 0.18
N LEU A 20 -6.38 5.29 1.27
CA LEU A 20 -6.55 5.82 2.61
C LEU A 20 -5.34 6.68 3.01
N ILE A 21 -4.11 6.20 2.80
CA ILE A 21 -2.89 6.98 3.07
C ILE A 21 -2.91 8.30 2.27
N PHE A 22 -3.25 8.22 0.98
CA PHE A 22 -3.33 9.40 0.12
C PHE A 22 -4.31 10.45 0.65
N LYS A 23 -5.45 10.03 1.22
CA LYS A 23 -6.42 10.94 1.84
C LYS A 23 -5.82 11.73 3.00
N TYR A 24 -5.02 11.10 3.88
CA TYR A 24 -4.32 11.80 4.97
C TYR A 24 -3.30 12.82 4.43
N LEU A 25 -2.53 12.41 3.42
CA LEU A 25 -1.54 13.28 2.78
C LEU A 25 -2.21 14.51 2.13
N MET A 26 -3.30 14.30 1.39
CA MET A 26 -4.06 15.37 0.74
C MET A 26 -4.71 16.33 1.76
N ALA A 27 -5.11 15.81 2.92
CA ALA A 27 -5.61 16.62 4.02
C ALA A 27 -4.50 17.33 4.82
N GLY A 28 -3.21 17.06 4.53
CA GLY A 28 -2.08 17.67 5.23
C GLY A 28 -1.96 17.24 6.70
N ILE A 29 -2.56 16.11 7.07
CA ILE A 29 -2.56 15.60 8.45
C ILE A 29 -1.63 14.38 8.58
N PRO A 30 -1.10 14.10 9.78
CA PRO A 30 -0.23 12.95 9.99
C PRO A 30 -0.92 11.63 9.61
N VAL A 31 -0.24 10.81 8.82
CA VAL A 31 -0.70 9.45 8.50
C VAL A 31 -0.55 8.57 9.75
N PRO A 32 -1.58 7.83 10.17
CA PRO A 32 -1.48 6.88 11.28
C PRO A 32 -0.33 5.87 11.09
N PRO A 33 0.50 5.61 12.13
CA PRO A 33 1.64 4.69 12.02
C PRO A 33 1.28 3.29 11.53
N ASP A 34 0.13 2.77 11.94
CA ASP A 34 -0.34 1.43 11.55
C ASP A 34 -0.55 1.30 10.03
N LEU A 35 -0.88 2.40 9.34
CA LEU A 35 -0.99 2.42 7.89
C LEU A 35 0.38 2.39 7.20
N LEU A 36 1.44 2.82 7.88
CA LEU A 36 2.80 2.85 7.34
C LEU A 36 3.59 1.55 7.63
N LEU A 37 3.21 0.78 8.65
CA LEU A 37 3.91 -0.47 9.01
C LEU A 37 4.02 -1.48 7.85
N PRO A 38 2.97 -1.76 7.05
CA PRO A 38 3.07 -2.66 5.91
C PRO A 38 4.05 -2.17 4.83
N ILE A 39 4.08 -0.86 4.58
CA ILE A 39 4.98 -0.24 3.60
C ILE A 39 6.43 -0.35 4.06
N ARG A 40 6.70 -0.10 5.34
CA ARG A 40 8.05 -0.20 5.90
C ARG A 40 8.59 -1.64 5.81
N LYS A 41 7.77 -2.63 6.16
CA LYS A 41 8.11 -4.05 6.02
C LYS A 41 8.36 -4.45 4.57
N SER A 42 7.53 -3.97 3.64
CA SER A 42 7.72 -4.15 2.19
C SER A 42 9.06 -3.57 1.72
N LEU A 43 9.40 -2.36 2.14
CA LEU A 43 10.66 -1.70 1.79
C LEU A 43 11.87 -2.43 2.37
N GLU A 44 11.82 -2.80 3.65
CA GLU A 44 12.85 -3.61 4.29
C GLU A 44 13.04 -4.93 3.53
N ALA A 45 11.95 -5.65 3.24
CA ALA A 45 12.02 -6.88 2.47
C ALA A 45 12.71 -6.68 1.11
N ARG A 46 12.40 -5.59 0.39
CA ARG A 46 13.03 -5.26 -0.91
C ARG A 46 14.51 -4.88 -0.79
N ILE A 47 14.90 -4.20 0.29
CA ILE A 47 16.31 -3.84 0.54
C ILE A 47 17.12 -5.08 0.88
N PHE A 48 16.57 -5.98 1.71
CA PHE A 48 17.25 -7.21 2.15
C PHE A 48 17.15 -8.39 1.17
N HIS A 49 16.23 -8.35 0.19
CA HIS A 49 16.10 -9.35 -0.90
C HIS A 49 16.70 -8.88 -2.24
N HIS A 50 17.72 -8.01 -2.25
CA HIS A 50 18.52 -7.87 -3.46
C HIS A 50 19.46 -9.09 -3.60
N PRO A 51 19.30 -9.95 -4.62
CA PRO A 51 20.41 -10.83 -5.00
C PRO A 51 21.54 -9.94 -5.53
N ALA A 52 22.77 -10.25 -5.11
CA ALA A 52 23.98 -9.62 -5.63
C ALA A 52 24.12 -9.81 -7.15
#